data_AF-E6QCP0-F1
#
_entry.id   AF-E6QCP0-F1
#
_cell.length_a   1.000
_cell.length_b   1.000
_cell.length_c   1.000
_cell.angle_alpha   90.00
_cell.angle_beta   90.00
_cell.angle_gamma   90.00
#
_symmetry.space_group_name_H-M   'P 1'
#
loop_
_entity.id
_entity.type
_entity.pdbx_description
1 polymer ?
#
loop_
_entity_poly.entity_id
_entity_poly.type
_entity_poly.pdbx_seq_one_letter_code
_entity_poly.pdbx_strand_id
1 'polypeptide(L)'
;MAGIVIFNLWLLGFAFPALAERVPALDDMMGHPLPTVPAGWAGINTNLGRLRSNLSYVDASMEMAPKVLANLRSGDKVVLLPETAAGPWLPGTRAIWRPVIRWTARHPEQIVLLGADVSFAGRQPLAGCQPFAGCEPHGRDLRPAKGYLDALVKIQDGHQTVLPDHIPVPFSMWHPWHPRDSFRMAPFSRKPETTEIDGKKVGYLICYEQLLMWPALDLYPHGIQVLLAPANDWWARGTDIPAIQRASAKAWGAFFGVPVLFAVNR
;
A
#
# COMPACT_ATOMS: atom_id res chain seq x y z
N MET A 1 -18.14 20.14 24.62
CA MET A 1 -16.84 20.44 23.99
C MET A 1 -15.78 19.70 24.78
N ALA A 2 -15.26 18.59 24.25
CA ALA A 2 -14.11 17.90 24.82
C ALA A 2 -13.12 17.69 23.66
N GLY A 3 -12.20 18.64 23.53
CA GLY A 3 -11.12 18.55 22.55
C GLY A 3 -10.08 17.58 23.07
N ILE A 4 -9.98 16.43 22.43
CA ILE A 4 -8.83 15.55 22.59
C ILE A 4 -7.70 16.18 21.76
N VAL A 5 -6.85 16.94 22.44
CA VAL A 5 -5.57 17.41 21.89
C VAL A 5 -4.55 16.33 22.17
N ILE A 6 -4.28 15.46 21.20
CA ILE A 6 -3.13 14.55 21.28
C ILE A 6 -1.95 15.25 20.61
N PHE A 7 -1.05 15.74 21.46
CA PHE A 7 0.22 16.36 21.07
C PHE A 7 1.19 15.30 20.52
N ASN A 8 1.86 15.64 19.40
CA ASN A 8 2.98 14.92 18.80
C ASN A 8 4.12 14.69 19.82
N LEU A 9 4.29 13.46 20.30
CA LEU A 9 5.37 13.07 21.22
C LEU A 9 6.47 12.20 20.61
N TRP A 10 6.55 12.05 19.29
CA TRP A 10 7.50 11.13 18.65
C TRP A 10 8.84 11.75 18.18
N LEU A 11 9.10 13.03 18.49
CA LEU A 11 10.38 13.69 18.13
C LEU A 11 11.43 13.71 19.25
N LEU A 12 11.21 13.02 20.38
CA LEU A 12 12.21 12.86 21.43
C LEU A 12 12.63 11.40 21.52
N GLY A 13 13.89 11.12 21.17
CA GLY A 13 14.49 9.81 21.33
C GLY A 13 14.45 9.38 22.79
N PHE A 14 13.66 8.37 23.10
CA PHE A 14 13.71 7.63 24.35
C PHE A 14 13.54 6.15 24.08
N ALA A 15 14.52 5.37 24.54
CA ALA A 15 14.40 3.94 24.69
C ALA A 15 13.27 3.64 25.67
N PHE A 16 12.27 2.88 25.23
CA PHE A 16 11.30 2.23 26.12
C PHE A 16 11.63 0.73 26.19
N PRO A 17 12.49 0.28 27.12
CA PRO A 17 12.33 -1.07 27.63
C PRO A 17 11.13 -1.03 28.61
N ALA A 18 10.24 -2.02 28.51
CA ALA A 18 9.14 -2.30 29.45
C ALA A 18 7.75 -1.64 29.23
N LEU A 19 7.29 -1.49 27.98
CA LEU A 19 5.83 -1.45 27.67
C LEU A 19 5.33 -2.69 26.91
N ALA A 20 6.21 -3.68 26.67
CA ALA A 20 5.88 -4.92 25.96
C ALA A 20 5.10 -5.94 26.81
N GLU A 21 4.89 -5.68 28.10
CA GLU A 21 4.07 -6.57 28.94
C GLU A 21 2.59 -6.22 28.78
N ARG A 22 1.99 -6.84 27.75
CA ARG A 22 0.55 -6.86 27.48
C ARG A 22 -0.03 -5.52 27.09
N VAL A 23 0.17 -5.13 25.82
CA VAL A 23 -0.89 -4.41 25.12
C VAL A 23 -2.09 -5.37 25.12
N PRO A 24 -3.18 -5.10 25.87
CA PRO A 24 -4.38 -5.93 25.78
C PRO A 24 -4.83 -5.95 24.32
N ALA A 25 -5.52 -7.00 23.88
CA ALA A 25 -6.04 -7.03 22.52
C ALA A 25 -6.75 -5.70 22.28
N LEU A 26 -6.39 -4.95 21.23
CA LEU A 26 -6.98 -3.63 21.00
C LEU A 26 -8.52 -3.70 21.00
N ASP A 27 -9.05 -4.87 20.63
CA ASP A 27 -10.48 -5.22 20.69
C ASP A 27 -11.06 -5.11 22.13
N ASP A 28 -10.29 -5.45 23.16
CA ASP A 28 -10.63 -5.25 24.58
C ASP A 28 -10.60 -3.77 24.99
N MET A 29 -9.74 -2.95 24.37
CA MET A 29 -9.64 -1.51 24.65
C MET A 29 -10.70 -0.68 23.93
N MET A 30 -11.11 -1.10 22.73
CA MET A 30 -12.08 -0.38 21.90
C MET A 30 -13.53 -0.60 22.33
N GLY A 31 -13.80 -1.55 23.24
CA GLY A 31 -15.14 -1.86 23.75
C GLY A 31 -16.06 -2.55 22.75
N HIS A 32 -15.74 -2.50 21.44
CA HIS A 32 -16.45 -3.15 20.36
C HIS A 32 -15.47 -3.62 19.26
N PRO A 33 -15.70 -4.80 18.65
CA PRO A 33 -14.88 -5.28 17.55
C PRO A 33 -15.07 -4.39 16.31
N LEU A 34 -14.03 -4.27 15.49
CA LEU A 34 -14.13 -3.58 14.21
C LEU A 34 -15.20 -4.24 13.32
N PRO A 35 -15.85 -3.46 12.44
CA PRO A 35 -16.72 -4.03 11.43
C PRO A 35 -15.98 -5.10 10.60
N THR A 36 -16.73 -6.06 10.08
CA THR A 36 -16.15 -7.10 9.22
C THR A 36 -15.88 -6.55 7.83
N VAL A 37 -14.77 -6.96 7.22
CA VAL A 37 -14.46 -6.63 5.82
C VAL A 37 -15.56 -7.13 4.88
N PRO A 38 -15.87 -6.42 3.77
CA PRO A 38 -16.89 -6.86 2.84
C PRO A 38 -16.63 -8.27 2.30
N ALA A 39 -17.71 -9.03 2.06
CA ALA A 39 -17.58 -10.39 1.55
C ALA A 39 -16.86 -10.43 0.19
N GLY A 40 -15.93 -11.39 0.03
CA GLY A 40 -15.11 -11.53 -1.17
C GLY A 40 -13.90 -10.58 -1.23
N TRP A 41 -13.63 -9.83 -0.17
CA TRP A 41 -12.40 -9.04 -0.04
C TRP A 41 -11.36 -9.83 0.76
N ALA A 42 -10.20 -10.08 0.14
CA ALA A 42 -9.12 -10.89 0.71
C ALA A 42 -7.81 -10.10 0.75
N GLY A 43 -7.23 -10.00 1.93
CA GLY A 43 -5.88 -9.50 2.13
C GLY A 43 -4.90 -10.66 2.24
N ILE A 44 -3.91 -10.71 1.35
CA ILE A 44 -2.99 -11.83 1.25
C ILE A 44 -1.70 -11.49 2.00
N ASN A 45 -1.49 -12.16 3.13
CA ASN A 45 -0.20 -12.09 3.82
C ASN A 45 0.81 -12.97 3.08
N THR A 46 2.06 -12.52 3.01
CA THR A 46 3.16 -13.26 2.39
C THR A 46 4.31 -13.44 3.37
N ASN A 47 5.16 -14.43 3.11
CA ASN A 47 6.39 -14.69 3.86
C ASN A 47 7.59 -14.63 2.92
N LEU A 48 7.64 -13.61 2.07
CA LEU A 48 8.72 -13.43 1.10
C LEU A 48 10.01 -12.94 1.79
N GLY A 49 9.90 -12.42 3.01
CA GLY A 49 11.02 -11.84 3.75
C GLY A 49 11.65 -10.68 2.99
N ARG A 50 12.98 -10.58 3.10
CA ARG A 50 13.75 -9.52 2.43
C ARG A 50 13.96 -9.85 0.96
N LEU A 51 13.29 -9.10 0.08
CA LEU A 51 13.58 -9.05 -1.35
C LEU A 51 14.78 -8.13 -1.58
N ARG A 52 15.89 -8.67 -2.08
CA ARG A 52 17.22 -8.00 -2.12
C ARG A 52 17.67 -7.59 -3.53
N SER A 53 17.00 -8.08 -4.57
CA SER A 53 17.40 -7.88 -5.95
C SER A 53 16.21 -7.83 -6.90
N ASN A 54 16.39 -7.25 -8.08
CA ASN A 54 15.38 -7.26 -9.14
C ASN A 54 14.91 -8.69 -9.47
N LEU A 55 15.81 -9.68 -9.40
CA LEU A 55 15.46 -11.07 -9.63
C LEU A 55 14.54 -11.62 -8.53
N SER A 56 14.80 -11.30 -7.25
CA SER A 56 13.91 -11.74 -6.16
C SER A 56 12.49 -11.16 -6.27
N TYR A 57 12.33 -9.96 -6.82
CA TYR A 57 11.01 -9.38 -7.09
C TYR A 57 10.31 -10.05 -8.29
N VAL A 58 11.07 -10.45 -9.30
CA VAL A 58 10.56 -11.24 -10.42
C VAL A 58 10.08 -12.59 -9.92
N ASP A 59 10.88 -13.31 -9.12
CA ASP A 59 10.53 -14.61 -8.56
C ASP A 59 9.28 -14.50 -7.67
N ALA A 60 9.23 -13.49 -6.79
CA ALA A 60 8.05 -13.20 -5.98
C ALA A 60 6.80 -12.93 -6.84
N SER A 61 6.92 -12.15 -7.91
CA SER A 61 5.81 -11.91 -8.84
C SER A 61 5.38 -13.17 -9.59
N MET A 62 6.31 -14.01 -10.01
CA MET A 62 6.03 -15.30 -10.66
C MET A 62 5.34 -16.29 -9.73
N GLU A 63 5.61 -16.21 -8.42
CA GLU A 63 4.94 -17.03 -7.41
C GLU A 63 3.54 -16.48 -7.05
N MET A 64 3.41 -15.16 -6.92
CA MET A 64 2.16 -14.53 -6.47
C MET A 64 1.09 -14.45 -7.57
N ALA A 65 1.45 -14.08 -8.81
CA ALA A 65 0.46 -13.84 -9.86
C ALA A 65 -0.44 -15.04 -10.15
N PRO A 66 0.05 -16.30 -10.21
CA PRO A 66 -0.80 -17.47 -10.35
C PRO A 66 -1.73 -17.71 -9.16
N LYS A 67 -1.26 -17.46 -7.93
CA LYS A 67 -2.06 -17.60 -6.70
C LYS A 67 -3.20 -16.59 -6.66
N VAL A 68 -2.89 -15.33 -6.99
CA VAL A 68 -3.90 -14.26 -7.11
C VAL A 68 -4.92 -14.62 -8.18
N LEU A 69 -4.49 -15.10 -9.34
CA LEU A 69 -5.41 -15.54 -10.39
C LEU A 69 -6.30 -16.71 -9.94
N ALA A 70 -5.78 -17.62 -9.13
CA ALA A 70 -6.56 -18.70 -8.54
C ALA A 70 -7.63 -18.18 -7.56
N ASN A 71 -7.28 -17.21 -6.71
CA ASN A 71 -8.22 -16.54 -5.79
C ASN A 71 -9.35 -15.82 -6.55
N LEU A 72 -9.02 -15.12 -7.63
CA LEU A 72 -10.02 -14.50 -8.49
C LEU A 72 -10.94 -15.55 -9.12
N ARG A 73 -10.40 -16.70 -9.55
CA ARG A 73 -11.21 -17.82 -10.07
C ARG A 73 -12.10 -18.48 -9.02
N SER A 74 -11.70 -18.47 -7.74
CA SER A 74 -12.54 -18.97 -6.65
C SER A 74 -13.61 -17.98 -6.20
N GLY A 75 -13.66 -16.77 -6.78
CA GLY A 75 -14.73 -15.80 -6.56
C GLY A 75 -14.36 -14.63 -5.66
N ASP A 76 -13.08 -14.46 -5.29
CA ASP A 76 -12.65 -13.24 -4.58
C ASP A 76 -12.90 -12.01 -5.49
N LYS A 77 -13.59 -11.02 -4.96
CA LYS A 77 -13.88 -9.76 -5.65
C LYS A 77 -12.72 -8.80 -5.56
N VAL A 78 -12.06 -8.73 -4.40
CA VAL A 78 -10.96 -7.79 -4.15
C VAL A 78 -9.81 -8.55 -3.52
N VAL A 79 -8.64 -8.49 -4.14
CA VAL A 79 -7.42 -9.08 -3.59
C VAL A 79 -6.40 -7.98 -3.31
N LEU A 80 -6.04 -7.79 -2.05
CA LEU A 80 -5.01 -6.86 -1.60
C LEU A 80 -3.71 -7.62 -1.31
N LEU A 81 -2.60 -7.15 -1.87
CA LEU A 81 -1.26 -7.68 -1.63
C LEU A 81 -0.42 -6.69 -0.82
N PRO A 82 0.65 -7.18 -0.18
CA PRO A 82 1.50 -6.34 0.66
C PRO A 82 2.24 -5.25 -0.11
N GLU A 83 2.69 -4.24 0.64
CA GLU A 83 3.58 -3.16 0.17
C GLU A 83 4.84 -3.73 -0.49
N THR A 84 5.26 -3.11 -1.60
CA THR A 84 6.46 -3.46 -2.40
C THR A 84 6.57 -4.93 -2.81
N ALA A 85 5.53 -5.76 -2.68
CA ALA A 85 5.62 -7.19 -2.94
C ALA A 85 5.99 -7.51 -4.40
N ALA A 86 5.56 -6.67 -5.36
CA ALA A 86 5.96 -6.81 -6.77
C ALA A 86 7.27 -6.10 -7.13
N GLY A 87 7.84 -5.30 -6.21
CA GLY A 87 9.03 -4.49 -6.47
C GLY A 87 8.82 -3.47 -7.59
N PRO A 88 9.86 -3.17 -8.38
CA PRO A 88 9.78 -2.19 -9.46
C PRO A 88 8.69 -2.54 -10.50
N TRP A 89 7.74 -1.62 -10.71
CA TRP A 89 6.63 -1.78 -11.67
C TRP A 89 7.05 -1.50 -13.12
N LEU A 90 7.99 -2.30 -13.61
CA LEU A 90 8.60 -2.18 -14.93
C LEU A 90 7.85 -3.00 -16.00
N PRO A 91 8.14 -2.82 -17.31
CA PRO A 91 7.54 -3.66 -18.37
C PRO A 91 7.66 -5.17 -18.11
N GLY A 92 8.80 -5.63 -17.58
CA GLY A 92 9.01 -7.04 -17.22
C GLY A 92 8.04 -7.54 -16.14
N THR A 93 7.93 -6.81 -15.02
CA THR A 93 6.98 -7.12 -13.95
C THR A 93 5.54 -7.09 -14.48
N ARG A 94 5.16 -6.08 -15.26
CA ARG A 94 3.84 -6.00 -15.90
C ARG A 94 3.53 -7.19 -16.81
N ALA A 95 4.54 -7.71 -17.52
CA ALA A 95 4.38 -8.89 -18.37
C ALA A 95 4.04 -10.16 -17.56
N ILE A 96 4.60 -10.30 -16.35
CA ILE A 96 4.29 -11.39 -15.42
C ILE A 96 2.84 -11.28 -14.94
N TRP A 97 2.37 -10.08 -14.61
CA TRP A 97 1.00 -9.82 -14.13
C TRP A 97 -0.05 -9.75 -15.26
N ARG A 98 0.36 -9.84 -16.52
CA ARG A 98 -0.53 -9.78 -17.70
C ARG A 98 -1.70 -10.78 -17.68
N PRO A 99 -1.57 -12.02 -17.18
CA PRO A 99 -2.71 -12.92 -17.01
C PRO A 99 -3.80 -12.37 -16.09
N VAL A 100 -3.41 -11.72 -14.97
CA VAL A 100 -4.35 -11.06 -14.03
C VAL A 100 -5.01 -9.85 -14.70
N ILE A 101 -4.24 -9.02 -15.39
CA ILE A 101 -4.76 -7.88 -16.15
C ILE A 101 -5.82 -8.34 -17.16
N ARG A 102 -5.52 -9.34 -17.99
CA ARG A 102 -6.50 -9.90 -18.96
C ARG A 102 -7.68 -10.60 -18.30
N TRP A 103 -7.52 -11.10 -17.09
CA TRP A 103 -8.61 -11.70 -16.34
C TRP A 103 -9.60 -10.62 -15.88
N THR A 104 -9.11 -9.56 -15.24
CA THR A 104 -9.94 -8.42 -14.79
C THR A 104 -10.61 -7.68 -15.95
N ALA A 105 -10.01 -7.67 -17.15
CA ALA A 105 -10.65 -7.14 -18.37
C ALA A 105 -11.91 -7.92 -18.80
N ARG A 106 -12.04 -9.18 -18.37
CA ARG A 106 -13.22 -10.03 -18.63
C ARG A 106 -14.15 -10.12 -17.41
N HIS A 107 -13.69 -9.63 -16.26
CA HIS A 107 -14.35 -9.68 -14.96
C HIS A 107 -14.14 -8.32 -14.28
N PRO A 108 -14.76 -7.24 -14.80
CA PRO A 108 -14.52 -5.87 -14.35
C PRO A 108 -14.96 -5.61 -12.89
N GLU A 109 -15.76 -6.51 -12.32
CA GLU A 109 -16.13 -6.54 -10.90
C GLU A 109 -14.99 -6.99 -9.99
N GLN A 110 -13.94 -7.61 -10.54
CA GLN A 110 -12.79 -8.11 -9.79
C GLN A 110 -11.61 -7.15 -9.83
N ILE A 111 -11.02 -6.90 -8.67
CA ILE A 111 -10.02 -5.87 -8.45
C ILE A 111 -8.81 -6.49 -7.73
N VAL A 112 -7.62 -6.19 -8.22
CA VAL A 112 -6.37 -6.53 -7.53
C VAL A 112 -5.63 -5.26 -7.17
N LEU A 113 -5.16 -5.17 -5.94
CA LEU A 113 -4.29 -4.09 -5.45
C LEU A 113 -2.94 -4.68 -5.07
N LEU A 114 -1.89 -4.14 -5.66
CA LEU A 114 -0.54 -4.69 -5.55
C LEU A 114 0.47 -3.62 -5.14
N GLY A 115 1.16 -3.82 -4.03
CA GLY A 115 2.26 -2.95 -3.62
C GLY A 115 3.45 -3.07 -4.59
N ALA A 116 3.90 -1.93 -5.12
CA ALA A 116 4.98 -1.86 -6.09
C ALA A 116 5.69 -0.50 -6.08
N ASP A 117 6.96 -0.50 -6.46
CA ASP A 117 7.75 0.73 -6.62
C ASP A 117 7.55 1.27 -8.03
N VAL A 118 6.97 2.46 -8.17
CA VAL A 118 6.68 3.06 -9.48
C VAL A 118 7.66 4.19 -9.76
N SER A 119 8.52 4.03 -10.78
CA SER A 119 9.39 5.12 -11.24
C SER A 119 8.57 6.23 -11.88
N PHE A 120 8.84 7.49 -11.52
CA PHE A 120 8.24 8.64 -12.20
C PHE A 120 9.31 9.50 -12.91
N ALA A 121 9.07 9.77 -14.19
CA ALA A 121 9.84 10.76 -14.93
C ALA A 121 9.30 12.16 -14.60
N GLY A 122 10.19 13.09 -14.26
CA GLY A 122 9.79 14.49 -14.11
C GLY A 122 9.34 15.07 -15.45
N ARG A 123 8.07 15.46 -15.50
CA ARG A 123 7.25 15.79 -16.67
C ARG A 123 6.87 14.56 -17.50
N GLN A 124 5.55 14.45 -17.64
CA GLN A 124 4.75 13.56 -18.47
C GLN A 124 5.49 13.06 -19.73
N PRO A 125 5.26 11.79 -20.15
CA PRO A 125 5.65 11.35 -21.49
C PRO A 125 5.18 12.35 -22.55
N LEU A 126 5.97 12.45 -23.65
CA LEU A 126 5.65 13.27 -24.82
C LEU A 126 4.18 13.07 -25.20
N ALA A 127 3.48 14.17 -25.50
CA ALA A 127 2.06 14.18 -25.82
C ALA A 127 1.70 13.03 -26.77
N GLY A 128 0.89 12.08 -26.29
CA GLY A 128 0.44 10.91 -27.06
C GLY A 128 0.80 9.55 -26.45
N CYS A 129 1.83 9.44 -25.62
CA CYS A 129 2.11 8.18 -24.89
C CYS A 129 1.61 8.29 -23.46
N GLN A 130 0.55 7.58 -23.09
CA GLN A 130 0.23 7.40 -21.68
C GLN A 130 1.13 6.27 -21.12
N PRO A 131 1.59 6.34 -19.85
CA PRO A 131 2.41 5.28 -19.24
C PRO A 131 1.74 3.89 -19.23
N PHE A 132 0.43 3.85 -19.50
CA PHE A 132 -0.45 2.70 -19.40
C PHE A 132 -1.16 2.33 -20.72
N ALA A 133 -0.90 3.06 -21.82
CA ALA A 133 -1.45 2.76 -23.14
C ALA A 133 -0.32 2.39 -24.12
N GLY A 134 0.12 1.13 -24.08
CA GLY A 134 0.80 0.45 -25.19
C GLY A 134 2.15 0.97 -25.71
N CYS A 135 2.67 2.12 -25.26
CA CYS A 135 4.00 2.58 -25.66
C CYS A 135 5.07 1.82 -24.86
N GLU A 136 5.69 0.80 -25.46
CA GLU A 136 6.97 0.25 -24.96
C GLU A 136 8.09 1.23 -25.33
N PRO A 137 8.74 1.91 -24.35
CA PRO A 137 9.85 2.79 -24.67
C PRO A 137 11.03 1.95 -25.13
N HIS A 138 11.52 2.17 -26.35
CA HIS A 138 12.82 1.67 -26.76
C HIS A 138 13.90 2.34 -25.91
N GLY A 139 14.97 1.61 -25.57
CA GLY A 139 15.96 1.97 -24.54
C GLY A 139 16.71 3.31 -24.69
N ARG A 140 16.40 4.13 -25.70
CA ARG A 140 16.88 5.52 -25.85
C ARG A 140 15.88 6.60 -25.39
N ASP A 141 14.63 6.25 -25.10
CA ASP A 141 13.56 7.20 -24.70
C ASP A 141 13.29 7.22 -23.19
N LEU A 142 13.99 6.40 -22.42
CA LEU A 142 13.89 6.40 -20.95
C LEU A 142 14.68 7.60 -20.40
N ARG A 143 13.97 8.70 -20.10
CA ARG A 143 14.55 9.74 -19.24
C ARG A 143 14.95 9.10 -17.91
N PRO A 144 16.09 9.50 -17.31
CA PRO A 144 16.44 9.01 -15.98
C PRO A 144 15.28 9.30 -15.03
N ALA A 145 14.86 8.28 -14.28
CA ALA A 145 13.82 8.42 -13.27
C ALA A 145 14.22 9.54 -12.31
N LYS A 146 13.28 10.41 -11.93
CA LYS A 146 13.56 11.45 -10.94
C LYS A 146 13.48 10.91 -9.51
N GLY A 147 12.89 9.73 -9.33
CA GLY A 147 12.71 9.03 -8.07
C GLY A 147 11.66 7.92 -8.22
N TYR A 148 11.31 7.32 -7.09
CA TYR A 148 10.29 6.27 -7.00
C TYR A 148 9.08 6.74 -6.20
N LEU A 149 7.94 6.11 -6.43
CA LEU A 149 6.74 6.21 -5.60
C LEU A 149 6.53 4.84 -4.98
N ASP A 150 6.23 4.80 -3.69
CA ASP A 150 5.66 3.60 -3.12
C ASP A 150 4.15 3.68 -3.37
N ALA A 151 3.57 2.62 -3.90
CA ALA A 151 2.23 2.70 -4.42
C ALA A 151 1.53 1.36 -4.42
N LEU A 152 0.21 1.43 -4.32
CA LEU A 152 -0.65 0.36 -4.77
C LEU A 152 -0.93 0.54 -6.26
N VAL A 153 -0.66 -0.50 -7.05
CA VAL A 153 -1.14 -0.62 -8.42
C VAL A 153 -2.50 -1.32 -8.37
N LYS A 154 -3.56 -0.56 -8.64
CA LYS A 154 -4.92 -1.07 -8.83
C LYS A 154 -5.06 -1.62 -10.25
N ILE A 155 -5.40 -2.90 -10.37
CA ILE A 155 -5.72 -3.59 -11.61
C ILE A 155 -7.22 -3.89 -11.62
N GLN A 156 -7.95 -3.27 -12.55
CA GLN A 156 -9.39 -3.42 -12.72
C GLN A 156 -9.75 -3.18 -14.18
N ASP A 157 -10.66 -3.98 -14.74
CA ASP A 157 -11.12 -3.82 -16.13
C ASP A 157 -9.95 -3.79 -17.15
N GLY A 158 -8.88 -4.54 -16.86
CA GLY A 158 -7.67 -4.53 -17.69
C GLY A 158 -6.82 -3.25 -17.59
N HIS A 159 -7.27 -2.25 -16.84
CA HIS A 159 -6.57 -1.00 -16.60
C HIS A 159 -5.73 -1.06 -15.32
N GLN A 160 -4.60 -0.34 -15.35
CA GLN A 160 -3.69 -0.19 -14.21
C GLN A 160 -3.72 1.26 -13.74
N THR A 161 -4.05 1.48 -12.48
CA THR A 161 -4.05 2.81 -11.85
C THR A 161 -3.05 2.82 -10.70
N VAL A 162 -2.18 3.82 -10.65
CA VAL A 162 -1.20 3.98 -9.57
C VAL A 162 -1.80 4.83 -8.46
N LEU A 163 -1.77 4.31 -7.24
CA LEU A 163 -2.24 4.92 -6.01
C LEU A 163 -1.02 5.11 -5.09
N PRO A 164 -0.32 6.25 -5.19
CA PRO A 164 0.92 6.48 -4.47
C PRO A 164 0.68 6.82 -3.00
N ASP A 165 1.70 6.58 -2.19
CA ASP A 165 1.88 7.12 -0.84
C ASP A 165 2.15 8.64 -0.86
N HIS A 166 1.97 9.26 0.30
CA HIS A 166 2.31 10.65 0.55
C HIS A 166 3.52 10.81 1.46
N ILE A 167 3.68 9.96 2.46
CA ILE A 167 4.74 10.08 3.47
C ILE A 167 5.54 8.77 3.58
N PRO A 168 6.61 8.62 2.79
CA PRO A 168 7.52 7.48 2.91
C PRO A 168 8.31 7.50 4.23
N VAL A 169 8.87 6.35 4.62
CA VAL A 169 9.74 6.22 5.80
C VAL A 169 10.96 7.15 5.68
N PRO A 170 11.18 8.06 6.65
CA PRO A 170 12.36 8.93 6.65
C PRO A 170 13.67 8.14 6.68
N PHE A 171 14.69 8.64 5.99
CA PHE A 171 16.07 8.11 5.94
C PHE A 171 16.26 6.71 5.33
N SER A 172 15.18 5.92 5.19
CA SER A 172 15.20 4.62 4.51
C SER A 172 14.70 4.74 3.07
N MET A 173 13.49 5.28 2.90
CA MET A 173 12.86 5.45 1.58
C MET A 173 13.05 6.88 1.08
N TRP A 174 12.90 7.87 1.97
CA TRP A 174 13.13 9.26 1.62
C TRP A 174 14.48 9.78 2.10
N HIS A 175 15.30 10.25 1.16
CA HIS A 175 16.63 10.81 1.40
C HIS A 175 16.64 12.32 1.16
N PRO A 176 16.68 13.16 2.20
CA PRO A 176 16.56 14.63 2.05
C PRO A 176 17.66 15.26 1.18
N TRP A 177 18.79 14.58 1.01
CA TRP A 177 20.02 15.08 0.39
C TRP A 177 20.32 14.40 -0.96
N HIS A 178 19.57 13.34 -1.32
CA HIS A 178 19.76 12.55 -2.54
C HIS A 178 18.42 12.28 -3.26
N PRO A 179 17.83 13.29 -3.92
CA PRO A 179 16.47 13.18 -4.45
C PRO A 179 16.31 12.20 -5.63
N ARG A 180 17.40 11.84 -6.34
CA ARG A 180 17.35 10.98 -7.54
C ARG A 180 17.11 9.49 -7.23
N ASP A 181 17.56 9.03 -6.06
CA ASP A 181 17.40 7.65 -5.59
C ASP A 181 16.49 7.59 -4.35
N SER A 182 15.54 8.53 -4.27
CA SER A 182 14.63 8.70 -3.15
C SER A 182 13.19 8.45 -3.58
N PHE A 183 12.38 7.97 -2.64
CA PHE A 183 10.93 8.00 -2.74
C PHE A 183 10.41 9.44 -2.65
N ARG A 184 9.28 9.74 -3.30
CA ARG A 184 8.69 11.09 -3.31
C ARG A 184 7.88 11.32 -2.03
N MET A 185 8.27 12.32 -1.25
CA MET A 185 7.44 12.84 -0.16
C MET A 185 6.50 13.95 -0.68
N ALA A 186 5.20 13.83 -0.39
CA ALA A 186 4.14 14.76 -0.82
C ALA A 186 3.07 14.99 0.28
N PRO A 187 3.44 15.51 1.46
CA PRO A 187 2.56 15.61 2.65
C PRO A 187 1.35 16.54 2.49
N PHE A 188 1.38 17.40 1.45
CA PHE A 188 0.31 18.34 1.11
C PHE A 188 -0.26 18.06 -0.28
N SER A 189 -0.22 16.79 -0.72
CA SER A 189 -0.86 16.37 -1.96
C SER A 189 -2.33 16.76 -1.94
N ARG A 190 -2.82 17.35 -3.05
CA ARG A 190 -4.25 17.70 -3.21
C ARG A 190 -5.11 16.49 -3.58
N LYS A 191 -4.49 15.33 -3.80
CA LYS A 191 -5.20 14.09 -4.11
C LYS A 191 -5.20 13.26 -2.84
N PRO A 192 -6.35 13.01 -2.20
CA PRO A 192 -6.39 12.17 -1.01
C PRO A 192 -6.08 10.71 -1.36
N GLU A 193 -5.61 9.94 -0.38
CA GLU A 193 -5.30 8.51 -0.49
C GLU A 193 -6.56 7.67 -0.48
N THR A 194 -7.45 7.97 -1.42
CA THR A 194 -8.74 7.31 -1.58
C THR A 194 -8.95 6.84 -3.01
N THR A 195 -9.68 5.75 -3.16
CA THR A 195 -10.12 5.23 -4.45
C THR A 195 -11.49 4.56 -4.32
N GLU A 196 -12.12 4.24 -5.44
CA GLU A 196 -13.35 3.47 -5.47
C GLU A 196 -13.06 2.01 -5.84
N ILE A 197 -13.61 1.09 -5.05
CA ILE A 197 -13.44 -0.36 -5.16
C ILE A 197 -14.78 -1.01 -4.82
N ASP A 198 -15.32 -1.83 -5.73
CA ASP A 198 -16.59 -2.57 -5.51
C ASP A 198 -17.72 -1.65 -4.98
N GLY A 199 -17.86 -0.47 -5.60
CA GLY A 199 -18.85 0.55 -5.25
C GLY A 199 -18.63 1.27 -3.90
N LYS A 200 -17.50 1.02 -3.22
CA LYS A 200 -17.17 1.61 -1.93
C LYS A 200 -16.05 2.63 -2.06
N LYS A 201 -16.16 3.72 -1.29
CA LYS A 201 -15.05 4.65 -1.08
C LYS A 201 -14.05 3.99 -0.12
N VAL A 202 -12.83 3.83 -0.56
CA VAL A 202 -11.77 3.16 0.21
C VAL A 202 -10.65 4.14 0.47
N GLY A 203 -10.15 4.18 1.70
CA GLY A 203 -8.90 4.84 2.06
C GLY A 203 -7.77 3.81 2.16
N TYR A 204 -6.54 4.23 1.87
CA TYR A 204 -5.37 3.37 2.07
C TYR A 204 -4.28 4.12 2.85
N LEU A 205 -3.58 3.40 3.72
CA LEU A 205 -2.40 3.88 4.44
C LEU A 205 -1.30 2.84 4.29
N ILE A 206 -0.22 3.18 3.58
CA ILE A 206 0.85 2.23 3.28
C ILE A 206 1.86 2.24 4.44
N CYS A 207 2.04 1.08 5.07
CA CYS A 207 3.08 0.83 6.07
C CYS A 207 3.25 1.92 7.14
N TYR A 208 4.26 2.79 6.99
CA TYR A 208 4.57 3.86 7.93
C TYR A 208 3.44 4.86 8.11
N GLU A 209 2.64 5.13 7.08
CA GLU A 209 1.51 6.06 7.15
C GLU A 209 0.44 5.61 8.15
N GLN A 210 0.38 4.31 8.45
CA GLN A 210 -0.52 3.76 9.47
C GLN A 210 -0.19 4.30 10.87
N LEU A 211 1.07 4.71 11.11
CA LEU A 211 1.54 5.30 12.37
C LEU A 211 1.38 6.82 12.41
N LEU A 212 1.06 7.46 11.29
CA LEU A 212 1.04 8.92 11.16
C LEU A 212 -0.37 9.47 11.34
N MET A 213 -0.49 10.52 12.16
CA MET A 213 -1.77 11.18 12.40
C MET A 213 -2.28 11.93 11.17
N TRP A 214 -1.40 12.60 10.42
CA TRP A 214 -1.81 13.51 9.36
C TRP A 214 -2.43 12.80 8.14
N PRO A 215 -1.80 11.79 7.51
CA PRO A 215 -2.41 11.05 6.40
C PRO A 215 -3.72 10.39 6.79
N ALA A 216 -3.79 9.82 8.00
CA ALA A 216 -5.02 9.24 8.50
C ALA A 216 -6.15 10.29 8.61
N LEU A 217 -5.89 11.44 9.25
CA LEU A 217 -6.92 12.48 9.39
C LEU A 217 -7.36 13.09 8.05
N ASP A 218 -6.50 13.11 7.03
CA ASP A 218 -6.87 13.55 5.67
C ASP A 218 -7.98 12.66 5.06
N LEU A 219 -8.11 11.40 5.50
CA LEU A 219 -9.18 10.50 5.06
C LEU A 219 -10.55 10.81 5.68
N TYR A 220 -10.58 11.45 6.85
CA TYR A 220 -11.82 11.75 7.59
C TYR A 220 -12.89 12.47 6.76
N PRO A 221 -12.60 13.62 6.09
CA PRO A 221 -13.59 14.34 5.31
C PRO A 221 -14.10 13.56 4.08
N HIS A 222 -13.45 12.47 3.69
CA HIS A 222 -13.80 11.71 2.50
C HIS A 222 -14.79 10.57 2.74
N GLY A 223 -15.17 10.30 4.00
CA GLY A 223 -16.21 9.31 4.33
C GLY A 223 -15.88 7.92 3.78
N ILE A 224 -14.66 7.44 4.04
CA ILE A 224 -14.23 6.10 3.62
C ILE A 224 -15.13 5.04 4.27
N GLN A 225 -15.26 3.90 3.60
CA GLN A 225 -16.08 2.76 4.03
C GLN A 225 -15.23 1.53 4.34
N VAL A 226 -13.98 1.50 3.91
CA VAL A 226 -12.98 0.47 4.21
C VAL A 226 -11.62 1.15 4.26
N LEU A 227 -10.78 0.73 5.21
CA LEU A 227 -9.37 1.13 5.28
C LEU A 227 -8.47 -0.02 4.81
N LEU A 228 -7.57 0.24 3.87
CA LEU A 228 -6.54 -0.71 3.46
C LEU A 228 -5.24 -0.42 4.20
N ALA A 229 -4.64 -1.47 4.75
CA ALA A 229 -3.39 -1.40 5.50
C ALA A 229 -2.37 -2.43 4.96
N PRO A 230 -1.85 -2.22 3.74
CA PRO A 230 -0.73 -3.01 3.24
C PRO A 230 0.58 -2.62 3.93
N ALA A 231 1.44 -3.58 4.24
CA ALA A 231 2.72 -3.31 4.90
C ALA A 231 3.80 -4.35 4.58
N ASN A 232 5.05 -3.93 4.68
CA ASN A 232 6.23 -4.77 4.50
C ASN A 232 7.07 -4.81 5.80
N ASP A 233 6.77 -5.78 6.67
CA ASP A 233 7.25 -5.81 8.06
C ASP A 233 8.48 -6.71 8.28
N TRP A 234 9.05 -7.32 7.23
CA TRP A 234 10.14 -8.30 7.37
C TRP A 234 11.36 -7.73 8.14
N TRP A 235 11.62 -6.43 8.00
CA TRP A 235 12.77 -5.75 8.59
C TRP A 235 12.67 -5.62 10.10
N ALA A 236 11.44 -5.64 10.63
CA ALA A 236 11.13 -5.48 12.05
C ALA A 236 10.75 -6.81 12.72
N ARG A 237 11.03 -7.95 12.06
CA ARG A 237 10.73 -9.28 12.59
C ARG A 237 11.42 -9.49 13.94
N GLY A 238 10.66 -9.94 14.94
CA GLY A 238 11.16 -10.15 16.30
C GLY A 238 11.18 -8.89 17.17
N THR A 239 10.59 -7.78 16.71
CA THR A 239 10.35 -6.56 17.50
C THR A 239 8.84 -6.33 17.70
N ASP A 240 8.48 -5.37 18.53
CA ASP A 240 7.07 -4.98 18.75
C ASP A 240 6.50 -4.08 17.64
N ILE A 241 7.32 -3.61 16.70
CA ILE A 241 6.91 -2.65 15.65
C ILE A 241 5.72 -3.17 14.82
N PRO A 242 5.68 -4.44 14.33
CA PRO A 242 4.53 -4.93 13.57
C PRO A 242 3.24 -5.00 14.41
N ALA A 243 3.37 -5.25 15.72
CA ALA A 243 2.22 -5.26 16.63
C ALA A 243 1.68 -3.84 16.86
N ILE A 244 2.56 -2.87 17.07
CA ILE A 244 2.21 -1.45 17.23
C ILE A 244 1.57 -0.90 15.94
N GLN A 245 2.14 -1.20 14.77
CA GLN A 245 1.58 -0.78 13.48
C GLN A 245 0.16 -1.33 13.28
N ARG A 246 -0.04 -2.65 13.50
CA ARG A 246 -1.35 -3.28 13.43
C ARG A 246 -2.35 -2.68 14.42
N ALA A 247 -1.92 -2.41 15.65
CA ALA A 247 -2.72 -1.75 16.67
C ALA A 247 -3.13 -0.33 16.23
N SER A 248 -2.20 0.43 15.66
CA SER A 248 -2.47 1.78 15.16
C SER A 248 -3.46 1.79 13.99
N ALA A 249 -3.28 0.92 12.99
CA ALA A 249 -4.22 0.76 11.87
C ALA A 249 -5.63 0.35 12.33
N LYS A 250 -5.73 -0.56 13.32
CA LYS A 250 -7.01 -0.91 13.93
C LYS A 250 -7.65 0.28 14.66
N ALA A 251 -6.86 1.09 15.38
CA ALA A 251 -7.37 2.29 16.06
C ALA A 251 -7.92 3.32 15.06
N TRP A 252 -7.26 3.50 13.91
CA TRP A 252 -7.79 4.31 12.81
C TRP A 252 -9.10 3.75 12.24
N GLY A 253 -9.17 2.43 12.01
CA GLY A 253 -10.41 1.77 11.61
C GLY A 253 -11.56 2.04 12.58
N ALA A 254 -11.29 2.00 13.88
CA ALA A 254 -12.29 2.29 14.91
C ALA A 254 -12.67 3.78 14.94
N PHE A 255 -11.70 4.68 14.78
CA PHE A 255 -11.96 6.13 14.69
C PHE A 255 -12.89 6.47 13.51
N PHE A 256 -12.72 5.82 12.36
CA PHE A 256 -13.60 5.99 11.20
C PHE A 256 -14.88 5.16 11.27
N GLY A 257 -14.96 4.16 12.17
CA GLY A 257 -16.06 3.20 12.21
C GLY A 257 -16.10 2.25 11.01
N VAL A 258 -14.94 1.90 10.43
CA VAL A 258 -14.82 1.10 9.20
C VAL A 258 -14.00 -0.18 9.42
N PRO A 259 -14.24 -1.24 8.61
CA PRO A 259 -13.38 -2.41 8.61
C PRO A 259 -11.98 -2.07 8.08
N VAL A 260 -10.97 -2.81 8.55
CA VAL A 260 -9.57 -2.70 8.10
C VAL A 260 -9.15 -3.97 7.38
N LEU A 261 -8.68 -3.84 6.14
CA LEU A 261 -8.15 -4.95 5.35
C LEU A 261 -6.62 -4.90 5.36
N PHE A 262 -6.00 -5.91 5.97
CA PHE A 262 -4.55 -6.03 6.08
C PHE A 262 -3.96 -6.95 5.00
N ALA A 263 -2.81 -6.58 4.46
CA ALA A 263 -1.96 -7.47 3.66
C ALA A 263 -0.49 -7.22 4.01
N VAL A 264 0.15 -8.16 4.69
CA VAL A 264 1.47 -7.95 5.28
C VAL A 264 2.47 -8.96 4.75
N ASN A 265 3.63 -8.50 4.31
CA ASN A 265 4.79 -9.34 4.04
C ASN A 265 5.65 -9.45 5.30
N ARG A 266 6.07 -10.66 5.66
CA ARG A 266 6.84 -10.96 6.88
C ARG A 266 8.19 -11.60 6.61
#